data_AF-A0A0Q6VA97-F1
#
_entry.id   AF-A0A0Q6VA97-F1
#
_cell.length_a   1.000
_cell.length_b   1.000
_cell.length_c   1.000
_cell.angle_alpha   90.00
_cell.angle_beta   90.00
_cell.angle_gamma   90.00
#
_symmetry.space_group_name_H-M   'P 1'
#
loop_
_entity.id
_entity.type
_entity.pdbx_description
1 polymer ?
#
loop_
_entity_poly.entity_id
_entity_poly.type
_entity_poly.pdbx_seq_one_letter_code
_entity_poly.pdbx_strand_id
1 'polypeptide(L)'
;MLLFKKKKPYPTAGWLRDDNGRAYASYGRFMLTVEGADEQWFYRVSDTKGELPPVDSKTFPGEGNALNAAQAELDDSADALRPRPEY
;
A
#
# COMPACT_ATOMS: atom_id res chain seq x y z
N MET A 1 12.36 -24.75 17.62
CA MET A 1 12.08 -23.32 17.87
C MET A 1 12.95 -22.50 16.92
N LEU A 2 12.36 -21.90 15.88
CA LEU A 2 13.10 -21.03 14.95
C LEU A 2 12.64 -19.59 15.18
N LEU A 3 13.42 -18.86 15.99
CA LEU A 3 13.28 -17.42 16.19
C LEU A 3 13.76 -16.70 14.93
N PHE A 4 12.83 -15.98 14.30
CA PHE A 4 12.99 -14.83 13.41
C PHE A 4 14.38 -14.57 12.82
N LYS A 5 14.53 -14.76 11.50
CA LYS A 5 15.43 -13.96 10.64
C LYS A 5 15.17 -14.25 9.16
N LYS A 6 14.11 -13.65 8.61
CA LYS A 6 14.10 -13.29 7.18
C LYS A 6 14.31 -11.78 7.11
N LYS A 7 15.57 -11.36 7.05
CA LYS A 7 15.93 -10.05 6.51
C LYS A 7 15.47 -10.05 5.05
N LYS A 8 14.34 -9.43 4.75
CA LYS A 8 13.98 -9.12 3.36
C LYS A 8 14.82 -7.90 2.93
N PRO A 9 15.54 -7.98 1.81
CA PRO A 9 16.19 -6.83 1.21
C PRO A 9 15.11 -5.94 0.58
N TYR A 10 15.07 -4.65 0.89
CA TYR A 10 14.44 -3.68 -0.01
C TYR A 10 15.45 -3.39 -1.14
N PRO A 11 15.06 -3.40 -2.43
CA PRO A 11 14.11 -2.42 -2.96
C PRO A 11 13.14 -3.01 -4.00
N THR A 12 11.88 -3.14 -3.61
CA THR A 12 10.71 -3.09 -4.50
C THR A 12 9.57 -2.73 -3.57
N ALA A 13 8.66 -1.84 -3.96
CA ALA A 13 7.45 -1.54 -3.20
C ALA A 13 6.56 -2.81 -3.22
N GLY A 14 6.94 -3.80 -2.42
CA GLY A 14 6.38 -5.14 -2.46
C GLY A 14 5.20 -5.18 -1.53
N TRP A 15 4.00 -5.17 -2.11
CA TRP A 15 2.78 -5.57 -1.43
C TRP A 15 3.03 -6.82 -0.57
N LEU A 16 2.86 -6.66 0.73
CA LEU A 16 2.85 -7.74 1.71
C LEU A 16 1.44 -8.29 1.78
N ARG A 17 1.28 -9.52 2.28
CA ARG A 17 -0.02 -10.10 2.56
C ARG A 17 -0.15 -10.40 4.04
N ASP A 18 -1.29 -10.07 4.63
CA ASP A 18 -1.59 -10.38 6.02
C ASP A 18 -2.03 -11.84 6.20
N ASP A 19 -2.29 -12.24 7.45
CA ASP A 19 -2.75 -13.60 7.79
C ASP A 19 -4.14 -13.92 7.20
N ASN A 20 -4.94 -12.91 6.89
CA ASN A 20 -6.22 -13.00 6.18
C ASN A 20 -6.06 -12.98 4.65
N GLY A 21 -4.81 -12.95 4.14
CA GLY A 21 -4.49 -12.91 2.72
C GLY A 21 -4.67 -11.54 2.04
N ARG A 22 -4.96 -10.47 2.79
CA ARG A 22 -5.18 -9.13 2.22
C ARG A 22 -3.83 -8.50 1.86
N ALA A 23 -3.78 -7.85 0.71
CA ALA A 23 -2.57 -7.17 0.27
C ALA A 23 -2.45 -5.82 0.98
N TYR A 24 -1.30 -5.54 1.59
CA TYR A 24 -1.00 -4.25 2.21
C TYR A 24 0.41 -3.78 1.86
N ALA A 25 0.59 -2.47 1.76
CA ALA A 25 1.86 -1.83 1.52
C ALA A 25 2.01 -0.66 2.50
N SER A 26 3.20 -0.50 3.06
CA SER A 26 3.50 0.64 3.94
C SER A 26 4.47 1.58 3.25
N TYR A 27 4.19 2.87 3.33
CA TYR A 27 5.01 3.92 2.76
C TYR A 27 5.13 5.08 3.75
N GLY A 28 6.30 5.12 4.40
CA GLY A 28 6.59 6.07 5.46
C GLY A 28 5.55 5.98 6.58
N ARG A 29 4.71 7.01 6.66
CA ARG A 29 3.68 7.17 7.69
C ARG A 29 2.33 6.54 7.30
N PHE A 30 2.10 6.28 6.02
CA PHE A 30 0.83 5.74 5.51
C PHE A 30 0.93 4.26 5.21
N MET A 31 -0.20 3.56 5.33
CA MET A 31 -0.37 2.16 5.00
C MET A 31 -1.56 2.01 4.05
N LEU A 32 -1.34 1.42 2.89
CA LEU A 32 -2.40 1.04 1.96
C LEU A 32 -2.77 -0.42 2.17
N THR A 33 -4.05 -0.71 2.22
CA THR A 33 -4.59 -2.07 2.30
C THR A 33 -5.59 -2.26 1.19
N VAL A 34 -5.45 -3.29 0.36
CA VAL A 34 -6.42 -3.67 -0.67
C VAL A 34 -7.43 -4.62 -0.05
N GLU A 35 -8.70 -4.24 -0.10
CA GLU A 35 -9.83 -5.03 0.38
C GLU A 35 -10.80 -5.28 -0.79
N GLY A 36 -11.46 -6.44 -0.74
CA GLY A 36 -12.51 -6.82 -1.69
C GLY A 36 -13.78 -7.16 -0.94
N ALA A 37 -14.91 -6.55 -1.32
CA ALA A 37 -16.24 -6.84 -0.80
C ALA A 37 -17.25 -6.83 -1.97
N ASP A 38 -18.15 -7.81 -2.01
CA ASP A 38 -19.24 -7.88 -3.01
C ASP A 38 -18.76 -7.67 -4.46
N GLU A 39 -17.72 -8.41 -4.87
CA GLU A 39 -17.09 -8.35 -6.19
C GLU A 39 -16.44 -6.99 -6.54
N GLN A 40 -16.40 -6.06 -5.59
CA GLN A 40 -15.78 -4.75 -5.72
C GLN A 40 -14.51 -4.67 -4.88
N TRP A 41 -13.44 -4.22 -5.51
CA TRP A 41 -12.13 -4.08 -4.88
C TRP A 41 -11.81 -2.62 -4.64
N PHE A 42 -11.26 -2.28 -3.50
CA PHE A 42 -10.83 -0.92 -3.19
C PHE A 42 -9.55 -0.98 -2.37
N TYR A 43 -8.82 0.12 -2.33
CA TYR A 43 -7.71 0.26 -1.41
C TYR A 43 -8.04 1.32 -0.35
N ARG A 44 -7.64 1.04 0.88
CA ARG A 44 -7.79 1.90 2.04
C ARG A 44 -6.43 2.44 2.43
N VAL A 45 -6.31 3.76 2.49
CA VAL A 45 -5.12 4.46 3.00
C VAL A 45 -5.36 4.76 4.48
N SER A 46 -4.55 4.17 5.35
CA SER A 46 -4.60 4.37 6.80
C SER A 46 -3.31 5.03 7.30
N ASP A 47 -3.44 5.90 8.29
CA ASP A 47 -2.29 6.46 8.98
C ASP A 47 -1.74 5.45 10.00
N THR A 48 -0.46 5.11 9.91
CA THR A 48 0.16 4.15 10.85
C THR A 48 0.21 4.67 12.29
N LYS A 49 0.13 5.99 12.48
CA LYS A 49 0.03 6.64 13.79
C LYS A 49 -1.40 6.81 14.29
N GLY A 50 -2.41 6.54 13.44
CA GLY A 50 -3.82 6.67 13.78
C GLY A 50 -4.29 8.11 14.03
N GLU A 51 -3.53 9.14 13.60
CA GLU A 51 -3.95 10.54 13.78
C GLU A 51 -4.96 10.98 12.71
N LEU A 52 -4.97 10.31 11.55
CA LEU A 52 -5.91 10.58 10.46
C LEU A 52 -6.86 9.40 10.26
N PRO A 53 -8.16 9.67 9.99
CA PRO A 53 -9.09 8.63 9.65
C PRO A 53 -8.67 7.93 8.36
N PRO A 54 -8.93 6.62 8.23
CA PRO A 54 -8.65 5.90 7.00
C PRO A 54 -9.51 6.46 5.86
N VAL A 55 -8.91 6.56 4.68
CA VAL A 55 -9.56 7.02 3.45
C VAL A 55 -9.68 5.86 2.48
N ASP A 56 -10.90 5.60 2.04
CA ASP A 56 -11.20 4.55 1.07
C ASP A 56 -11.16 5.11 -0.36
N SER A 57 -10.55 4.36 -1.28
CA SER A 57 -10.55 4.69 -2.69
C SER A 57 -11.90 4.43 -3.36
N LYS A 58 -12.01 4.86 -4.62
CA LYS A 58 -13.08 4.35 -5.50
C LYS A 58 -13.00 2.82 -5.61
N THR A 59 -14.13 2.21 -5.94
CA THR A 59 -14.19 0.77 -6.22
C THR A 59 -13.65 0.45 -7.61
N PHE A 60 -13.10 -0.75 -7.73
CA PHE A 60 -12.47 -1.31 -8.91
C PHE A 60 -13.05 -2.70 -9.18
N PRO A 61 -13.15 -3.10 -10.45
CA PRO A 61 -13.74 -4.40 -10.84
C PRO A 61 -12.82 -5.61 -10.56
N GLY A 62 -11.63 -5.41 -9.97
CA GLY A 62 -10.70 -6.52 -9.71
C GLY A 62 -9.53 -6.14 -8.80
N GLU A 63 -8.99 -7.15 -8.10
CA GLU A 63 -7.85 -7.02 -7.18
C GLU A 63 -6.65 -6.36 -7.89
N GLY A 64 -6.32 -6.83 -9.09
CA GLY A 64 -5.20 -6.30 -9.87
C GLY A 64 -5.34 -4.81 -10.22
N ASN A 65 -6.57 -4.34 -10.48
CA ASN A 65 -6.83 -2.94 -10.78
C ASN A 65 -6.69 -2.08 -9.52
N ALA A 66 -7.24 -2.52 -8.39
CA ALA A 66 -7.10 -1.83 -7.11
C ALA A 66 -5.64 -1.78 -6.66
N LEU A 67 -4.90 -2.88 -6.82
CA LEU A 67 -3.49 -2.98 -6.46
C LEU A 67 -2.63 -2.09 -7.36
N ASN A 68 -2.88 -2.05 -8.68
CA ASN A 68 -2.17 -1.16 -9.59
C ASN A 68 -2.44 0.31 -9.28
N ALA A 69 -3.70 0.68 -9.03
CA ALA A 69 -4.05 2.05 -8.64
C ALA A 69 -3.37 2.44 -7.33
N ALA A 70 -3.40 1.57 -6.32
CA ALA A 70 -2.74 1.81 -5.05
C ALA A 70 -1.21 1.87 -5.18
N GLN A 71 -0.63 1.06 -6.07
CA GLN A 71 0.79 1.11 -6.40
C GLN A 71 1.17 2.43 -7.09
N ALA A 72 0.29 2.97 -7.93
CA ALA A 72 0.49 4.26 -8.57
C ALA A 72 0.45 5.41 -7.55
N GLU A 73 -0.46 5.40 -6.58
CA GLU A 73 -0.47 6.39 -5.48
C GLU A 73 0.83 6.36 -4.66
N LEU A 74 1.36 5.16 -4.44
CA LEU A 74 2.63 4.94 -3.75
C LEU A 74 3.82 5.47 -4.56
N ASP A 75 3.83 5.25 -5.87
CA ASP A 75 4.91 5.70 -6.75
C ASP A 75 4.84 7.21 -6.99
N ASP A 76 3.65 7.78 -7.19
CA ASP A 76 3.43 9.23 -7.33
C ASP A 76 3.82 9.98 -6.05
N SER A 77 3.47 9.45 -4.88
CA SER A 77 3.92 10.00 -3.60
C SER A 77 5.44 9.86 -3.41
N ALA A 78 6.05 8.83 -3.98
CA ALA A 78 7.50 8.64 -3.95
C ALA A 78 8.24 9.53 -4.94
N ASP A 79 7.62 9.86 -6.08
CA ASP A 79 8.16 10.77 -7.08
C ASP A 79 7.97 12.23 -6.67
N ALA A 80 6.86 12.59 -6.00
CA ALA A 80 6.64 13.90 -5.39
C ALA A 80 7.67 14.23 -4.28
N LEU A 81 8.33 13.22 -3.72
CA LEU A 81 9.45 13.37 -2.77
C LEU A 81 10.83 13.40 -3.44
N ARG A 82 10.92 13.18 -4.76
CA ARG A 82 12.18 13.45 -5.47
C ARG A 82 12.32 14.97 -5.58
N PRO A 83 13.39 15.56 -5.04
CA PRO A 83 13.63 16.98 -5.24
C PRO A 83 13.75 17.21 -6.75
N ARG A 84 12.82 18.00 -7.30
CA ARG A 84 12.92 18.54 -8.65
C ARG A 84 14.32 19.15 -8.78
N PRO A 85 15.20 18.68 -9.67
CA PRO A 85 16.48 19.35 -9.87
C PRO A 85 16.17 20.76 -10.38
N GLU A 86 16.43 21.76 -9.55
CA GLU A 86 16.48 23.14 -10.01
C GLU A 86 17.71 23.24 -10.92
N TYR A 87 17.47 23.46 -12.22
CA TYR A 87 18.48 23.91 -13.17
C TYR A 87 18.00 25.21 -13.81
#